data_AF-A0A959NWF7-F1
#
_entry.id   AF-A0A959NWF7-F1
#
_cell.length_a   1.000
_cell.length_b   1.000
_cell.length_c   1.000
_cell.angle_alpha   90.00
_cell.angle_beta   90.00
_cell.angle_gamma   90.00
#
_symmetry.space_group_name_H-M   'P 1'
#
loop_
_entity.id
_entity.type
_entity.pdbx_description
1 polymer ?
#
loop_
_entity_poly.entity_id
_entity_poly.type
_entity_poly.pdbx_seq_one_letter_code
_entity_poly.pdbx_strand_id
1 'polypeptide(L)'
;MHSTLIIFLDGVGLGNADPASNPFFKYNFNTFTKLFDSIPHLENQNISKDGRFIFPTDPLMGVPDLPLSGTGQTSIFCGVNASRILGQHFGPFPHSMLIPIIREQNIFKSFKKKKKKVAFANAYPKVFFDYIESGKKRLSVTSLSCQLSKVPLRTAADLRKGN
;
A
#
# COMPACT_ATOMS: atom_id res chain seq x y z
N MET A 1 3.03 18.15 17.26
CA MET A 1 3.69 17.64 16.03
C MET A 1 2.94 16.38 15.62
N HIS A 2 2.35 16.33 14.42
CA HIS A 2 1.56 15.16 13.99
C HIS A 2 2.45 14.14 13.26
N SER A 3 2.29 12.87 13.61
CA SER A 3 2.88 11.72 12.90
C SER A 3 1.83 11.08 12.01
N THR A 4 2.25 10.50 10.89
CA THR A 4 1.37 9.78 9.95
C THR A 4 1.84 8.35 9.82
N LEU A 5 0.93 7.40 9.99
CA LEU A 5 1.15 5.97 9.74
C LEU A 5 0.21 5.54 8.62
N ILE A 6 0.77 4.81 7.65
CA ILE A 6 0.01 4.16 6.59
C ILE A 6 0.25 2.67 6.73
N ILE A 7 -0.84 1.91 6.87
CA ILE A 7 -0.84 0.45 6.85
C ILE A 7 -1.51 0.04 5.55
N PHE A 8 -0.77 -0.67 4.70
CA PHE A 8 -1.28 -1.21 3.45
C PHE A 8 -1.34 -2.74 3.56
N LEU A 9 -2.54 -3.29 3.41
CA LEU A 9 -2.80 -4.73 3.44
C LEU A 9 -3.11 -5.19 2.01
N ASP A 10 -2.17 -5.92 1.41
CA ASP A 10 -2.36 -6.45 0.05
C ASP A 10 -3.31 -7.65 0.07
N GLY A 11 -4.16 -7.76 -0.95
CA GLY A 11 -5.13 -8.85 -1.09
C GLY A 11 -6.31 -8.82 -0.10
N VAL A 12 -6.53 -7.71 0.60
CA VAL A 12 -7.68 -7.54 1.52
C VAL A 12 -8.68 -6.55 0.93
N GLY A 13 -9.93 -7.00 0.76
CA GLY A 13 -11.05 -6.19 0.28
C GLY A 13 -12.27 -6.29 1.19
N LEU A 14 -13.35 -5.56 0.84
CA LEU A 14 -14.65 -5.74 1.49
C LEU A 14 -15.34 -6.99 0.93
N GLY A 15 -15.77 -7.87 1.84
CA GLY A 15 -16.57 -9.06 1.52
C GLY A 15 -17.92 -9.04 2.23
N ASN A 16 -18.71 -10.09 2.01
CA ASN A 16 -19.98 -10.30 2.71
C ASN A 16 -19.76 -10.49 4.22
N ALA A 17 -20.79 -10.23 5.02
CA ALA A 17 -20.81 -10.54 6.45
C ALA A 17 -21.06 -12.04 6.70
N ASP A 18 -20.20 -12.89 6.12
CA ASP A 18 -20.34 -14.35 6.15
C ASP A 18 -19.12 -15.00 6.83
N PRO A 19 -19.26 -15.63 8.01
CA PRO A 19 -18.18 -16.33 8.69
C PRO A 19 -17.57 -17.51 7.91
N ALA A 20 -18.24 -18.06 6.89
CA ALA A 20 -17.69 -19.14 6.08
C ALA A 20 -16.60 -18.64 5.10
N SER A 21 -16.74 -17.41 4.60
CA SER A 21 -15.88 -16.83 3.56
C SER A 21 -15.11 -15.58 3.99
N ASN A 22 -15.51 -14.91 5.07
CA ASN A 22 -14.91 -13.68 5.56
C ASN A 22 -14.21 -13.87 6.92
N PRO A 23 -12.86 -13.88 6.96
CA PRO A 23 -12.09 -14.01 8.20
C PRO A 23 -12.42 -12.96 9.26
N PHE A 24 -12.85 -11.76 8.87
CA PHE A 24 -13.22 -10.70 9.83
C PHE A 24 -14.47 -11.03 10.64
N PHE A 25 -15.38 -11.86 10.11
CA PHE A 25 -16.57 -12.33 10.80
C PHE A 25 -16.38 -13.73 11.41
N LYS A 26 -15.46 -14.53 10.87
CA LYS A 26 -15.12 -15.85 11.39
C LYS A 26 -14.33 -15.79 12.69
N TYR A 27 -13.35 -14.89 12.74
CA TYR A 27 -12.43 -14.77 13.87
C TYR A 27 -12.77 -13.50 14.65
N ASN A 28 -12.59 -13.53 15.97
CA ASN A 28 -12.94 -12.43 16.89
C ASN A 28 -11.98 -11.22 16.79
N PHE A 29 -11.76 -10.70 15.58
CA PHE A 29 -11.00 -9.48 15.36
C PHE A 29 -11.76 -8.29 15.95
N ASN A 30 -11.18 -7.67 16.98
CA ASN A 30 -11.84 -6.57 17.71
C ASN A 30 -11.41 -5.17 17.24
N THR A 31 -10.53 -5.06 16.26
CA THR A 31 -10.01 -3.75 15.81
C THR A 31 -11.14 -2.86 15.29
N PHE A 32 -11.98 -3.36 14.38
CA PHE A 32 -13.07 -2.57 13.81
C PHE A 32 -14.20 -2.32 14.81
N THR A 33 -14.60 -3.33 15.58
CA THR A 33 -15.64 -3.16 16.61
C THR A 33 -15.22 -2.18 17.71
N LYS A 34 -13.94 -2.16 18.13
CA LYS A 34 -13.45 -1.16 19.10
C LYS A 34 -13.39 0.26 18.53
N LEU A 35 -13.08 0.41 17.24
CA LEU A 35 -12.89 1.72 16.61
C LEU A 35 -14.18 2.32 16.04
N PHE A 36 -15.11 1.47 15.61
CA PHE A 36 -16.28 1.82 14.79
C PHE A 36 -17.58 1.13 15.22
N ASP A 37 -17.59 0.35 16.31
CA ASP A 37 -18.72 -0.48 16.80
C ASP A 37 -19.30 -1.47 15.78
N SER A 38 -18.61 -1.66 14.66
CA SER A 38 -19.07 -2.49 13.55
C SER A 38 -17.87 -2.96 12.72
N ILE A 39 -18.05 -4.07 12.00
CA ILE A 39 -17.07 -4.59 11.04
C ILE A 39 -17.54 -4.17 9.63
N PRO A 40 -16.68 -3.53 8.82
CA PRO A 40 -17.05 -3.15 7.46
C PRO A 40 -17.29 -4.39 6.59
N HIS A 41 -18.35 -4.34 5.78
CA HIS A 41 -18.76 -5.39 4.85
C HIS A 41 -19.56 -4.79 3.70
N LEU A 42 -19.91 -5.61 2.69
CA LEU A 42 -20.56 -5.11 1.46
C LEU A 42 -21.90 -4.38 1.70
N GLU A 43 -22.62 -4.65 2.77
CA GLU A 43 -23.87 -3.94 3.11
C GLU A 43 -23.65 -2.76 4.06
N ASN A 44 -22.44 -2.61 4.64
CA ASN A 44 -22.06 -1.52 5.54
C ASN A 44 -20.66 -0.99 5.18
N GLN A 45 -20.58 -0.29 4.04
CA GLN A 45 -19.32 0.13 3.45
C GLN A 45 -18.84 1.51 3.95
N ASN A 46 -19.77 2.35 4.42
CA ASN A 46 -19.49 3.70 4.88
C ASN A 46 -19.77 3.80 6.38
N ILE A 47 -18.71 3.96 7.17
CA ILE A 47 -18.81 4.05 8.63
C ILE A 47 -18.06 5.29 9.08
N SER A 48 -18.70 6.12 9.90
CA SER A 48 -18.05 7.27 10.53
C SER A 48 -18.30 7.25 12.02
N LYS A 49 -17.23 7.43 12.82
CA LYS A 49 -17.32 7.50 14.28
C LYS A 49 -16.15 8.30 14.83
N ASP A 50 -16.41 9.28 15.70
CA ASP A 50 -15.39 10.06 16.42
C ASP A 50 -14.29 10.64 15.50
N GLY A 51 -14.66 11.14 14.32
CA GLY A 51 -13.72 11.67 13.32
C GLY A 51 -12.87 10.61 12.59
N ARG A 52 -13.21 9.33 12.73
CA ARG A 52 -12.67 8.20 11.95
C ARG A 52 -13.64 7.85 10.84
N PHE A 53 -13.10 7.38 9.72
CA PHE A 53 -13.88 7.07 8.53
C PHE A 53 -13.43 5.76 7.91
N ILE A 54 -14.40 4.96 7.48
CA ILE A 54 -14.22 3.86 6.53
C ILE A 54 -15.13 4.18 5.35
N PHE A 55 -14.58 4.07 4.15
CA PHE A 55 -15.33 4.18 2.90
C PHE A 55 -14.66 3.26 1.86
N PRO A 56 -15.43 2.71 0.92
CA PRO A 56 -14.90 1.85 -0.12
C PRO A 56 -14.12 2.67 -1.15
N THR A 57 -13.16 2.03 -1.81
CA THR A 57 -12.45 2.59 -2.97
C THR A 57 -12.60 1.63 -4.15
N ASP A 58 -12.90 2.15 -5.34
CA ASP A 58 -12.95 1.35 -6.56
C ASP A 58 -11.53 1.08 -7.08
N PRO A 59 -11.05 -0.19 -7.08
CA PRO A 59 -9.71 -0.52 -7.57
C PRO A 59 -9.59 -0.38 -9.09
N LEU A 60 -10.70 -0.35 -9.84
CA LEU A 60 -10.69 -0.15 -11.29
C LEU A 60 -10.30 1.28 -11.67
N MET A 61 -10.62 2.25 -10.81
CA MET A 61 -10.36 3.68 -11.04
C MET A 61 -10.86 4.15 -12.41
N GLY A 62 -12.01 3.61 -12.85
CA GLY A 62 -12.62 3.91 -14.15
C GLY A 62 -11.92 3.31 -15.37
N VAL A 63 -11.02 2.33 -15.20
CA VAL A 63 -10.36 1.60 -16.30
C VAL A 63 -10.84 0.15 -16.31
N PRO A 64 -11.29 -0.39 -17.46
CA PRO A 64 -11.77 -1.77 -17.56
C PRO A 64 -10.67 -2.79 -17.25
N ASP A 65 -11.07 -4.06 -17.18
CA ASP A 65 -10.23 -5.23 -16.86
C ASP A 65 -9.82 -5.36 -15.39
N LEU A 66 -9.15 -6.47 -15.08
CA LEU A 66 -8.76 -6.82 -13.72
C LEU A 66 -7.74 -5.80 -13.16
N PRO A 67 -7.96 -5.22 -11.96
CA PRO A 67 -7.01 -4.33 -11.35
C PRO A 67 -5.73 -5.08 -10.95
N LEU A 68 -4.56 -4.47 -11.20
CA LEU A 68 -3.26 -5.09 -10.98
C LEU A 68 -2.37 -4.23 -10.06
N SER A 69 -1.48 -4.89 -9.32
CA SER A 69 -0.69 -4.28 -8.23
C SER A 69 0.22 -3.15 -8.69
N GLY A 70 0.77 -3.19 -9.92
CA GLY A 70 1.70 -2.17 -10.40
C GLY A 70 1.05 -0.81 -10.54
N THR A 71 -0.11 -0.74 -11.22
CA THR A 71 -0.89 0.50 -11.34
C THR A 71 -1.61 0.86 -10.05
N GLY A 72 -2.19 -0.11 -9.34
CA GLY A 72 -2.87 0.12 -8.06
C GLY A 72 -1.95 0.73 -7.00
N GLN A 73 -0.79 0.10 -6.75
CA GLN A 73 0.17 0.63 -5.77
C GLN A 73 0.79 1.95 -6.24
N THR A 74 1.03 2.16 -7.54
CA THR A 74 1.49 3.46 -8.05
C THR A 74 0.47 4.56 -7.71
N SER A 75 -0.81 4.25 -7.86
CA SER A 75 -1.88 5.20 -7.59
C SER A 75 -1.94 5.58 -6.11
N ILE A 76 -1.83 4.58 -5.22
CA ILE A 76 -1.77 4.80 -3.76
C ILE A 76 -0.53 5.62 -3.37
N PHE A 77 0.66 5.26 -3.87
CA PHE A 77 1.92 5.85 -3.42
C PHE A 77 2.21 7.22 -4.04
N CYS A 78 1.66 7.51 -5.22
CA CYS A 78 1.94 8.74 -5.96
C CYS A 78 0.75 9.70 -6.06
N GLY A 79 -0.46 9.28 -5.67
CA GLY A 79 -1.65 10.13 -5.71
C GLY A 79 -2.15 10.46 -7.13
N VAL A 80 -1.90 9.58 -8.09
CA VAL A 80 -2.34 9.72 -9.49
C VAL A 80 -3.17 8.51 -9.92
N ASN A 81 -4.03 8.64 -10.92
CA ASN A 81 -4.69 7.48 -11.52
C ASN A 81 -3.73 6.81 -12.53
N ALA A 82 -2.92 5.85 -12.07
CA ALA A 82 -1.88 5.24 -12.88
C ALA A 82 -2.45 4.34 -14.00
N SER A 83 -3.56 3.64 -13.74
CA SER A 83 -4.22 2.82 -14.77
C SER A 83 -4.72 3.70 -15.92
N ARG A 84 -5.30 4.87 -15.61
CA ARG A 84 -5.73 5.82 -16.64
C ARG A 84 -4.57 6.42 -17.44
N ILE A 85 -3.43 6.69 -16.78
CA ILE A 85 -2.22 7.16 -17.46
C ILE A 85 -1.69 6.12 -18.45
N LEU A 86 -1.76 4.83 -18.09
CA LEU A 86 -1.35 3.75 -18.98
C LEU A 86 -2.42 3.33 -20.00
N GLY A 87 -3.69 3.67 -19.75
CA GLY A 87 -4.84 3.18 -20.51
C GLY A 87 -5.22 1.73 -20.19
N GLN A 88 -4.58 1.10 -19.19
CA GLN A 88 -4.82 -0.28 -18.78
C GLN A 88 -4.30 -0.53 -17.36
N HIS A 89 -4.73 -1.63 -16.74
CA HIS A 89 -4.09 -2.13 -15.53
C HIS A 89 -2.79 -2.85 -15.86
N PHE A 90 -1.78 -2.73 -14.98
CA PHE A 90 -0.49 -3.39 -15.19
C PHE A 90 0.12 -3.84 -13.86
N GLY A 91 0.79 -4.99 -13.84
CA GLY A 91 1.44 -5.52 -12.65
C GLY A 91 2.18 -6.83 -12.90
N PRO A 92 2.81 -7.42 -11.86
CA PRO A 92 2.81 -6.96 -10.46
C PRO A 92 3.80 -5.82 -10.18
N PHE A 93 4.76 -5.57 -11.08
CA PHE A 93 5.75 -4.49 -10.97
C PHE A 93 5.27 -3.21 -11.69
N PRO A 94 5.80 -2.02 -11.37
CA PRO A 94 5.43 -0.81 -12.09
C PRO A 94 5.83 -0.89 -13.56
N HIS A 95 4.95 -0.38 -14.43
CA HIS A 95 5.28 -0.19 -15.83
C HIS A 95 6.40 0.86 -15.98
N SER A 96 7.27 0.71 -16.98
CA SER A 96 8.41 1.62 -17.21
C SER A 96 7.99 3.09 -17.34
N MET A 97 6.86 3.34 -18.01
CA MET A 97 6.27 4.69 -18.17
C MET A 97 5.86 5.34 -16.84
N LEU A 98 5.61 4.56 -15.79
CA LEU A 98 5.26 5.08 -14.46
C LEU A 98 6.48 5.38 -13.59
N ILE A 99 7.67 4.86 -13.92
CA ILE A 99 8.89 5.06 -13.12
C ILE A 99 9.25 6.54 -12.94
N PRO A 100 9.17 7.41 -13.96
CA PRO A 100 9.39 8.85 -13.79
C PRO A 100 8.42 9.49 -12.78
N ILE A 101 7.14 9.08 -12.81
CA ILE A 101 6.13 9.55 -11.85
C ILE A 101 6.48 9.11 -10.44
N ILE A 102 6.81 7.82 -10.27
CA ILE A 102 7.21 7.27 -8.96
C ILE A 102 8.41 8.03 -8.42
N ARG A 103 9.41 8.34 -9.25
CA ARG A 103 10.61 9.09 -8.85
C ARG A 103 10.29 10.48 -8.30
N GLU A 104 9.35 11.19 -8.93
CA GLU A 104 9.06 12.58 -8.62
C GLU A 104 7.99 12.78 -7.52
N GLN A 105 7.02 11.87 -7.44
CA GLN A 105 5.76 12.10 -6.74
C GLN A 105 5.47 11.10 -5.60
N ASN A 106 6.28 10.06 -5.39
CA ASN A 106 5.98 9.10 -4.33
C ASN A 106 5.91 9.76 -2.94
N ILE A 107 5.10 9.17 -2.06
CA ILE A 107 4.81 9.71 -0.73
C ILE A 107 6.07 10.00 0.09
N PHE A 108 7.11 9.16 0.03
CA PHE A 108 8.34 9.40 0.77
C PHE A 108 9.06 10.66 0.28
N LYS A 109 9.11 10.88 -1.04
CA LYS A 109 9.66 12.10 -1.63
C LYS A 109 8.89 13.33 -1.16
N SER A 110 7.56 13.26 -1.16
CA SER A 110 6.67 14.34 -0.70
C SER A 110 6.90 14.71 0.77
N PHE A 111 7.02 13.72 1.66
CA PHE A 111 7.32 13.97 3.07
C PHE A 111 8.76 14.48 3.29
N LYS A 112 9.75 13.96 2.55
CA LYS A 112 11.14 14.47 2.61
C LYS A 112 11.25 15.92 2.13
N LYS A 113 10.53 16.32 1.06
CA LYS A 113 10.44 17.73 0.62
C LYS A 113 9.93 18.65 1.73
N LYS A 114 9.04 18.17 2.59
CA LYS A 114 8.53 18.86 3.78
C LYS A 114 9.44 18.74 5.02
N LYS A 115 10.70 18.30 4.84
CA LYS A 115 11.69 18.07 5.90
C LYS A 115 11.19 17.13 7.03
N LYS A 116 10.32 16.17 6.69
CA LYS A 116 9.82 15.15 7.63
C LYS A 116 10.70 13.91 7.62
N LYS A 117 10.79 13.24 8.78
CA LYS A 117 11.38 11.90 8.89
C LYS A 117 10.43 10.90 8.25
N VAL A 118 10.99 9.93 7.52
CA VAL A 118 10.23 8.88 6.83
C VAL A 118 10.88 7.53 7.08
N ALA A 119 10.07 6.48 7.14
CA ALA A 119 10.52 5.11 7.34
C ALA A 119 9.58 4.16 6.58
N PHE A 120 10.10 3.03 6.12
CA PHE A 120 9.31 1.95 5.52
C PHE A 120 9.50 0.67 6.33
N ALA A 121 8.43 0.19 6.96
CA ALA A 121 8.50 -0.80 8.04
C ALA A 121 8.86 -2.22 7.58
N ASN A 122 8.57 -2.59 6.32
CA ASN A 122 8.81 -3.95 5.85
C ASN A 122 10.31 -4.28 5.86
N ALA A 123 10.61 -5.50 6.28
CA ALA A 123 11.95 -6.06 6.28
C ALA A 123 12.08 -7.17 5.23
N TYR A 124 13.30 -7.31 4.70
CA TYR A 124 13.61 -8.26 3.63
C TYR A 124 14.76 -9.20 4.03
N PRO A 125 14.79 -10.44 3.51
CA PRO A 125 15.89 -11.37 3.71
C PRO A 125 17.12 -10.94 2.89
N LYS A 126 18.31 -11.46 3.25
CA LYS A 126 19.58 -11.14 2.56
C LYS A 126 19.51 -11.31 1.05
N VAL A 127 18.88 -12.40 0.57
CA VAL A 127 18.74 -12.70 -0.87
C VAL A 127 18.06 -11.58 -1.66
N PHE A 128 17.19 -10.79 -1.03
CA PHE A 128 16.55 -9.64 -1.67
C PHE A 128 17.54 -8.47 -1.88
N PHE A 129 18.46 -8.25 -0.95
CA PHE A 129 19.50 -7.24 -1.10
C PHE A 129 20.54 -7.68 -2.14
N ASP A 130 20.94 -8.95 -2.12
CA ASP A 130 21.83 -9.53 -3.14
C ASP A 130 21.22 -9.39 -4.55
N TYR A 131 19.91 -9.56 -4.67
CA TYR A 131 19.17 -9.32 -5.92
C TYR A 131 19.30 -7.85 -6.40
N ILE A 132 19.12 -6.87 -5.50
CA ILE A 132 19.25 -5.44 -5.85
C ILE A 132 20.69 -5.11 -6.24
N GLU A 133 21.67 -5.60 -5.47
CA GLU A 133 23.10 -5.37 -5.69
C GLU A 133 23.58 -5.98 -7.01
N SER A 134 22.96 -7.08 -7.46
CA SER A 134 23.24 -7.67 -8.78
C SER A 134 22.82 -6.79 -9.98
N GLY A 135 22.20 -5.62 -9.74
CA GLY A 135 21.77 -4.68 -10.76
C GLY A 135 20.38 -4.96 -11.34
N LYS A 136 19.67 -5.98 -10.82
CA LYS A 136 18.31 -6.29 -11.25
C LYS A 136 17.34 -5.21 -10.77
N LYS A 137 16.37 -4.87 -11.63
CA LYS A 137 15.50 -3.70 -11.46
C LYS A 137 14.02 -4.01 -11.23
N ARG A 138 13.61 -5.29 -11.15
CA ARG A 138 12.20 -5.62 -10.90
C ARG A 138 11.91 -5.56 -9.41
N LEU A 139 11.41 -4.41 -8.98
CA LEU A 139 11.00 -4.15 -7.60
C LEU A 139 9.53 -3.78 -7.56
N SER A 140 8.85 -4.12 -6.47
CA SER A 140 7.49 -3.62 -6.21
C SER A 140 7.50 -2.09 -6.17
N VAL A 141 6.33 -1.47 -6.37
CA VAL A 141 6.19 -0.01 -6.30
C VAL A 141 6.69 0.52 -4.95
N THR A 142 6.41 -0.20 -3.87
CA THR A 142 6.83 0.16 -2.50
C THR A 142 8.35 0.17 -2.33
N SER A 143 9.03 -0.91 -2.73
CA SER A 143 10.50 -1.02 -2.65
C SER A 143 11.19 -0.06 -3.62
N LEU A 144 10.67 0.10 -4.83
CA LEU A 144 11.18 1.07 -5.81
C LEU A 144 11.05 2.51 -5.29
N SER A 145 9.91 2.85 -4.68
CA SER A 145 9.69 4.17 -4.05
C SER A 145 10.71 4.43 -2.94
N CYS A 146 11.02 3.42 -2.12
CA CYS A 146 12.06 3.54 -1.09
C CYS A 146 13.43 3.80 -1.71
N GLN A 147 13.83 3.00 -2.70
CA GLN A 147 15.12 3.15 -3.37
C GLN A 147 15.27 4.53 -4.03
N LEU A 148 14.28 4.97 -4.82
CA LEU A 148 14.30 6.26 -5.50
C LEU A 148 14.30 7.45 -4.54
N SER A 149 13.66 7.29 -3.38
CA SER A 149 13.63 8.31 -2.32
C SER A 149 14.77 8.19 -1.32
N LYS A 150 15.70 7.25 -1.47
CA LYS A 150 16.76 6.94 -0.49
C LYS A 150 16.19 6.69 0.92
N VAL A 151 15.11 5.93 1.01
CA VAL A 151 14.57 5.41 2.28
C VAL A 151 15.19 4.02 2.49
N PRO A 152 15.88 3.78 3.61
CA PRO A 152 16.46 2.47 3.89
C PRO A 152 15.38 1.38 3.93
N LEU A 153 15.65 0.26 3.28
CA LEU A 153 14.89 -0.97 3.45
C LEU A 153 15.46 -1.73 4.64
N ARG A 154 14.58 -2.24 5.49
CA ARG A 154 15.00 -2.95 6.70
C ARG A 154 15.44 -4.37 6.38
N THR A 155 16.41 -4.86 7.14
CA THR A 155 16.87 -6.24 7.09
C THR A 155 16.13 -7.10 8.12
N ALA A 156 16.25 -8.42 8.00
CA ALA A 156 15.81 -9.34 9.06
C ALA A 156 16.51 -9.12 10.41
N ALA A 157 17.70 -8.52 10.43
CA ALA A 157 18.38 -8.14 11.67
C ALA A 157 17.74 -6.91 12.32
N ASP A 158 17.37 -5.91 11.52
CA ASP A 158 16.66 -4.71 11.99
C ASP A 158 15.32 -5.08 12.62
N LEU A 159 14.55 -5.94 11.94
CA LEU A 159 13.27 -6.44 12.45
C LEU A 159 13.43 -7.13 13.82
N ARG A 160 14.42 -8.01 13.96
CA ARG A 160 14.68 -8.72 15.23
C ARG A 160 15.10 -7.78 16.37
N LYS A 161 15.68 -6.62 16.04
CA LYS A 161 16.07 -5.59 17.01
C LYS A 161 14.96 -4.58 17.30
N GLY A 162 13.83 -4.64 16.59
CA GLY A 162 12.75 -3.65 16.71
C GLY A 162 13.07 -2.29 16.11
N ASN A 163 13.98 -2.23 15.13
CA ASN A 163 14.42 -1.00 14.45
C ASN A 163 13.57 -0.67 13.23
#